data_AF-A0A930FUZ6-F1
#
_entry.id   AF-A0A930FUZ6-F1
#
_cell.length_a   1.000
_cell.length_b   1.000
_cell.length_c   1.000
_cell.angle_alpha   90.00
_cell.angle_beta   90.00
_cell.angle_gamma   90.00
#
_symmetry.space_group_name_H-M   'P 1'
#
loop_
_entity.id
_entity.type
_entity.pdbx_description
1 polymer ?
#
loop_
_entity_poly.entity_id
_entity_poly.type
_entity_poly.pdbx_seq_one_letter_code
_entity_poly.pdbx_strand_id
1 'polypeptide(L)' 'MRWDYGKIYKEIRKSKGLTQEEICGDFLARSTLARIESGQVVPKFDTMIFLLRQIDMTL' A
#
# COMPACT_ATOMS: atom_id res chain seq x y z
N MET A 1 11.47 11.01 -13.36
CA MET A 1 11.83 10.07 -12.27
C MET A 1 10.54 9.59 -11.63
N ARG A 2 10.05 8.39 -11.98
CA ARG A 2 8.86 7.82 -11.34
C ARG A 2 9.33 7.11 -10.08
N TRP A 3 9.12 7.74 -8.94
CA TRP A 3 9.37 7.07 -7.67
C TRP A 3 8.31 5.96 -7.54
N ASP A 4 8.74 4.70 -7.59
CA ASP A 4 7.86 3.53 -7.48
C ASP A 4 7.46 3.31 -6.01
N TYR A 5 6.78 4.30 -5.42
CA TYR A 5 6.32 4.25 -4.02
C TYR A 5 5.49 3.00 -3.74
N GLY A 6 4.68 2.55 -4.71
CA GLY A 6 3.93 1.31 -4.61
C GLY A 6 4.80 0.06 -4.47
N LYS A 7 5.94 0.00 -5.18
CA LYS A 7 6.88 -1.12 -5.02
C LYS A 7 7.58 -1.06 -3.67
N ILE A 8 8.01 0.12 -3.23
CA ILE A 8 8.64 0.30 -1.91
C ILE A 8 7.66 -0.13 -0.81
N TYR A 9 6.42 0.33 -0.89
CA TYR A 9 5.35 -0.07 0.03
C TYR A 9 5.16 -1.60 0.06
N LYS A 10 5.11 -2.23 -1.12
CA LYS A 10 4.99 -3.70 -1.24
C LYS A 10 6.14 -4.43 -0.53
N GLU A 11 7.37 -3.97 -0.72
CA GLU A 11 8.54 -4.59 -0.09
C GLU A 11 8.49 -4.47 1.44
N ILE A 12 8.08 -3.29 1.97
CA ILE A 12 7.94 -3.10 3.42
C ILE A 12 6.79 -3.93 3.99
N ARG A 13 5.64 -3.97 3.31
CA ARG A 13 4.51 -4.80 3.73
C ARG A 13 4.92 -6.27 3.81
N LYS A 14 5.62 -6.76 2.81
CA LYS A 14 6.12 -8.15 2.77
C LYS A 14 7.18 -8.42 3.83
N SER A 15 8.08 -7.48 4.12
CA SER A 15 9.09 -7.66 5.17
C SER A 15 8.46 -7.74 6.56
N LYS A 16 7.30 -7.11 6.75
CA LYS A 16 6.45 -7.25 7.95
C LYS A 16 5.56 -8.50 7.97
N GLY A 17 5.61 -9.34 6.93
CA GLY A 17 4.80 -10.56 6.83
C GLY A 17 3.31 -10.34 6.58
N LEU A 18 2.90 -9.11 6.24
CA LEU A 18 1.50 -8.74 6.06
C LEU A 18 1.02 -9.06 4.64
N THR A 19 -0.19 -9.57 4.50
CA THR A 19 -0.87 -9.84 3.23
C THR A 19 -1.64 -8.61 2.73
N GLN A 20 -2.04 -8.61 1.45
CA GLN A 20 -2.88 -7.52 0.93
C GLN A 20 -4.27 -7.51 1.58
N GLU A 21 -4.80 -8.69 1.94
CA GLU A 21 -6.11 -8.84 2.59
C GLU A 21 -6.12 -8.25 4.00
N GLU A 22 -5.08 -8.51 4.80
CA GLU A 22 -4.94 -7.95 6.15
C GLU A 22 -4.85 -6.41 6.15
N ILE A 23 -4.19 -5.82 5.16
CA ILE A 23 -4.07 -4.36 5.01
C ILE A 23 -5.36 -3.71 4.53
N CYS A 24 -6.05 -4.38 3.60
CA CYS A 24 -7.20 -3.81 2.93
C CYS A 24 -8.44 -3.79 3.82
N GLY A 25 -8.66 -4.86 4.59
CA GLY A 25 -9.87 -5.05 5.39
C GLY A 25 -11.13 -4.73 4.58
N ASP A 26 -12.05 -3.96 5.19
CA ASP A 26 -13.28 -3.48 4.56
C ASP A 26 -13.14 -2.10 3.89
N PHE A 27 -12.01 -1.41 4.09
CA PHE A 27 -11.84 0.00 3.70
C PHE A 27 -11.25 0.18 2.30
N LEU A 28 -10.51 -0.80 1.80
CA LEU A 28 -9.89 -0.74 0.48
C LEU A 28 -10.11 -2.06 -0.26
N ALA A 29 -10.49 -2.01 -1.53
CA ALA A 29 -10.51 -3.23 -2.33
C ALA A 29 -9.07 -3.76 -2.52
N ARG A 30 -8.86 -5.06 -2.29
CA ARG A 30 -7.56 -5.73 -2.51
C ARG A 30 -6.97 -5.47 -3.90
N SER A 31 -7.82 -5.41 -4.92
CA SER A 31 -7.44 -5.11 -6.31
C SER A 31 -6.86 -3.69 -6.47
N THR A 32 -7.34 -2.73 -5.68
CA THR A 32 -6.82 -1.36 -5.64
C THR A 32 -5.41 -1.35 -5.07
N LEU A 33 -5.17 -2.05 -3.95
CA LEU A 33 -3.84 -2.18 -3.38
C LEU A 33 -2.87 -2.86 -4.35
N ALA A 34 -3.30 -3.94 -5.02
CA ALA A 34 -2.48 -4.61 -6.02
C ALA A 34 -2.07 -3.70 -7.20
N ARG A 35 -2.97 -2.83 -7.66
CA ARG A 35 -2.69 -1.82 -8.70
C ARG A 35 -1.75 -0.71 -8.20
N ILE A 36 -1.85 -0.33 -6.93
CA ILE A 36 -0.92 0.62 -6.32
C ILE A 36 0.47 0.01 -6.27
N GLU A 37 0.58 -1.22 -5.75
CA GLU A 37 1.85 -1.93 -5.60
C GLU A 37 2.54 -2.25 -6.92
N SER A 38 1.77 -2.44 -8.00
CA SER A 38 2.31 -2.62 -9.36
C SER A 38 2.66 -1.30 -10.06
N GLY A 39 2.38 -0.15 -9.42
CA GLY A 39 2.59 1.17 -10.00
C GLY A 39 1.60 1.50 -11.12
N GLN A 40 0.50 0.76 -11.26
CA GLN A 40 -0.55 1.10 -12.23
C GLN A 40 -1.38 2.30 -11.77
N VAL A 41 -1.51 2.50 -10.45
CA VAL A 41 -2.23 3.63 -9.87
C VAL A 41 -1.42 4.32 -8.79
N VAL A 42 -1.43 5.64 -8.84
CA VAL A 42 -0.93 6.49 -7.75
C VAL A 42 -2.09 6.72 -6.78
N PRO A 43 -1.98 6.28 -5.52
CA PRO A 43 -3.02 6.49 -4.53
C PRO A 43 -3.14 7.98 -4.19
N LYS A 44 -4.35 8.40 -3.76
CA LYS A 44 -4.54 9.71 -3.15
C LYS A 44 -3.77 9.79 -1.83
N PHE A 45 -3.47 11.01 -1.40
CA PHE A 45 -2.73 11.26 -0.16
C PHE A 45 -3.36 10.54 1.05
N ASP A 46 -4.67 10.68 1.25
CA ASP A 46 -5.39 10.04 2.36
C ASP A 46 -5.29 8.51 2.31
N THR A 47 -5.37 7.93 1.11
CA THR A 47 -5.20 6.48 0.91
C THR A 47 -3.78 6.05 1.26
N MET A 48 -2.77 6.83 0.91
CA MET A 48 -1.38 6.52 1.27
C MET A 48 -1.16 6.61 2.79
N ILE A 49 -1.71 7.62 3.46
CA ILE A 49 -1.65 7.73 4.92
C ILE A 49 -2.37 6.55 5.58
N PHE A 50 -3.54 6.15 5.09
CA PHE A 50 -4.24 4.96 5.57
C PHE A 50 -3.36 3.71 5.46
N LEU A 51 -2.77 3.47 4.28
CA LEU A 51 -1.92 2.33 4.00
C LEU A 51 -0.67 2.31 4.90
N LEU A 52 0.02 3.44 5.08
CA LEU A 52 1.18 3.55 5.96
C LEU A 52 0.83 3.20 7.41
N ARG A 53 -0.33 3.67 7.90
CA ARG A 53 -0.80 3.32 9.25
C ARG A 53 -1.04 1.82 9.43
N GLN A 54 -1.53 1.12 8.40
CA GLN A 54 -1.76 -0.33 8.48
C GLN A 54 -0.47 -1.13 8.61
N ILE A 55 0.65 -0.61 8.08
CA ILE A 55 1.97 -1.23 8.21
C ILE A 55 2.80 -0.61 9.35
N ASP A 56 2.17 0.10 10.29
CA ASP A 56 2.85 0.77 11.40
C ASP A 56 4.01 1.66 10.93
N MET A 57 3.69 2.55 9.99
CA MET A 57 4.57 3.60 9.49
C MET A 57 3.87 4.95 9.57
N THR A 58 4.67 5.98 9.84
CA THR A 58 4.27 7.38 9.73
C THR A 58 4.88 8.00 8.48
N LEU A 59 4.34 9.16 8.07
CA LEU A 59 4.98 9.99 7.04
C LEU A 59 6.32 10.53 7.55
#